data_AF-A0A1D9H3H4-F1
#
_entry.id   AF-A0A1D9H3H4-F1
#
_cell.length_a   1.000
_cell.length_b   1.000
_cell.length_c   1.000
_cell.angle_alpha   90.00
_cell.angle_beta   90.00
_cell.angle_gamma   90.00
#
_symmetry.space_group_name_H-M   'P 1'
#
loop_
_entity.id
_entity.type
_entity.pdbx_description
1 polymer ?
#
loop_
_entity_poly.entity_id
_entity_poly.type
_entity_poly.pdbx_seq_one_letter_code
_entity_poly.pdbx_strand_id
1 'polypeptide(L)'
;MSAPREACAAIAVTQKERPLARLTDLLWEVRAIAREAVRAATERSAGSGGHFEECLVSVFDTWMATRTGRDLLLCFVAGLEHGLVLERHIPRCMTSLCETGSIDARTLFWVGMRRVAASRGRRVA
;
A
#
# COMPACT_ATOMS: atom_id res chain seq x y z
N MET A 1 -16.54 -35.00 -6.50
CA MET A 1 -17.14 -33.66 -6.31
C MET A 1 -17.62 -33.53 -4.87
N SER A 2 -16.93 -32.76 -4.03
CA SER A 2 -17.45 -31.99 -2.90
C SER A 2 -16.28 -31.36 -2.16
N ALA A 3 -16.27 -30.04 -2.08
CA ALA A 3 -15.30 -29.24 -1.35
C ALA A 3 -15.63 -29.24 0.16
N PRO A 4 -14.66 -29.09 1.06
CA PRO A 4 -14.94 -28.56 2.38
C PRO A 4 -14.73 -27.04 2.36
N ARG A 5 -15.85 -26.32 2.32
CA ARG A 5 -15.98 -24.85 2.37
C ARG A 5 -15.92 -24.30 3.82
N GLU A 6 -15.43 -25.09 4.77
CA GLU A 6 -15.68 -24.88 6.20
C GLU A 6 -14.53 -24.20 6.97
N ALA A 7 -13.44 -23.82 6.30
CA ALA A 7 -12.33 -23.11 6.97
C ALA A 7 -12.54 -21.59 7.13
N CYS A 8 -13.68 -21.04 6.68
CA CYS A 8 -13.95 -19.59 6.76
C CYS A 8 -14.54 -19.13 8.11
N ALA A 9 -14.88 -20.06 9.02
CA ALA A 9 -15.64 -19.75 10.23
C ALA A 9 -14.87 -20.09 11.52
N ALA A 10 -13.67 -19.52 11.69
CA ALA A 10 -12.98 -19.58 12.98
C ALA A 10 -12.07 -18.36 13.17
N ILE A 11 -12.64 -17.16 13.23
CA ILE A 11 -11.94 -15.99 13.78
C ILE A 11 -12.88 -15.32 14.78
N ALA A 12 -13.06 -16.00 15.91
CA ALA A 12 -13.69 -15.39 17.08
C ALA A 12 -12.63 -14.60 17.86
N VAL A 13 -12.76 -13.28 17.79
CA VAL A 13 -12.66 -12.32 18.90
C VAL A 13 -11.42 -12.42 19.78
N THR A 14 -10.54 -11.43 19.64
CA THR A 14 -10.00 -10.64 20.77
C THR A 14 -9.08 -9.57 20.22
N GLN A 15 -9.56 -8.34 19.98
CA GLN A 15 -8.77 -7.13 20.25
C GLN A 15 -9.73 -5.93 20.40
N LYS A 16 -9.93 -5.49 21.65
CA LYS A 16 -10.67 -4.28 22.03
C LYS A 16 -9.78 -3.04 21.87
N GLU A 17 -9.07 -2.94 20.75
CA GLU A 17 -8.37 -1.72 20.40
C GLU A 17 -9.35 -0.83 19.64
N ARG A 18 -9.37 0.46 19.98
CA ARG A 18 -10.26 1.42 19.34
C ARG A 18 -9.93 1.43 17.84
N PRO A 19 -10.89 1.17 16.93
CA PRO A 19 -10.62 1.10 15.49
C PRO A 19 -9.88 2.32 14.94
N LEU A 20 -10.11 3.49 15.54
CA LEU A 20 -9.41 4.75 15.21
C LEU A 20 -7.93 4.76 15.59
N ALA A 21 -7.54 4.13 16.71
CA ALA A 21 -6.14 4.05 17.13
C ALA A 21 -5.34 3.22 16.11
N ARG A 22 -5.87 2.06 15.72
CA ARG A 22 -5.25 1.18 14.70
C ARG A 22 -5.07 1.86 13.36
N LEU A 23 -6.09 2.57 12.91
CA LEU A 23 -5.99 3.30 11.65
C LEU A 23 -4.95 4.43 11.73
N THR A 24 -4.85 5.09 12.89
CA THR A 24 -3.84 6.12 13.13
C THR A 24 -2.43 5.54 13.10
N ASP A 25 -2.21 4.39 13.74
CA ASP A 25 -0.94 3.68 13.72
C ASP A 25 -0.57 3.24 12.30
N LEU A 26 -1.54 2.71 11.55
CA LEU A 26 -1.34 2.31 10.16
C LEU A 26 -0.98 3.49 9.25
N LEU A 27 -1.58 4.66 9.47
CA LEU A 27 -1.22 5.90 8.76
C LEU A 27 0.18 6.38 9.15
N TRP A 28 0.59 6.21 10.41
CA TRP A 28 1.97 6.49 10.83
C TRP A 28 2.98 5.59 10.13
N GLU A 29 2.68 4.31 9.99
CA GLU A 29 3.51 3.38 9.24
C GLU A 29 3.62 3.78 7.76
N VAL A 30 2.49 4.09 7.11
CA VAL A 30 2.49 4.59 5.72
C VAL A 30 3.38 5.84 5.58
N ARG A 31 3.24 6.81 6.48
CA ARG A 31 4.07 8.03 6.47
C ARG A 31 5.54 7.76 6.79
N ALA A 32 5.84 6.74 7.58
CA ALA A 32 7.22 6.34 7.84
C ALA A 32 7.85 5.76 6.57
N ILE A 33 7.14 4.85 5.88
CA ILE A 33 7.56 4.28 4.59
C ILE A 33 7.74 5.38 3.55
N ALA A 34 6.78 6.31 3.45
CA ALA A 34 6.83 7.44 2.54
C ALA A 34 8.07 8.32 2.77
N ARG A 35 8.34 8.69 4.03
CA ARG A 35 9.54 9.47 4.40
C ARG A 35 10.84 8.72 4.12
N GLU A 36 10.87 7.42 4.34
CA GLU A 36 12.03 6.60 4.00
C GLU A 36 12.27 6.57 2.49
N ALA A 37 11.21 6.44 1.69
CA ALA A 37 11.30 6.44 0.23
C ALA A 37 11.84 7.77 -0.31
N VAL A 38 11.35 8.89 0.25
CA VAL A 38 11.85 10.24 -0.07
C VAL A 38 13.34 10.35 0.24
N ARG A 39 13.79 9.95 1.44
CA ARG A 39 15.21 9.99 1.80
C ARG A 39 16.07 9.19 0.83
N ALA A 40 15.68 7.94 0.55
CA ALA A 40 16.40 7.08 -0.39
C ALA A 40 16.44 7.66 -1.81
N ALA A 41 15.36 8.30 -2.25
CA ALA A 41 15.31 8.94 -3.56
C ALA A 41 16.15 10.22 -3.62
N THR A 42 16.17 11.02 -2.55
CA THR A 42 17.04 12.19 -2.43
C THR A 42 18.51 11.78 -2.54
N GLU A 43 18.93 10.76 -1.78
CA GLU A 43 20.30 10.24 -1.81
C GLU A 43 20.69 9.74 -3.21
N ARG A 44 19.80 8.99 -3.88
CA ARG A 44 20.03 8.51 -5.26
C ARG A 44 20.11 9.65 -6.26
N SER A 45 19.24 10.65 -6.17
CA SER A 45 19.21 11.79 -7.09
C SER A 45 20.48 12.64 -6.97
N ALA A 46 21.00 12.83 -5.75
CA ALA A 46 22.23 13.57 -5.50
C ALA A 46 23.48 12.88 -6.08
N GLY A 47 23.54 11.54 -6.07
CA GLY A 47 24.69 10.79 -6.58
C GLY A 47 24.66 10.50 -8.09
N SER A 48 23.48 10.45 -8.71
CA SER A 48 23.31 10.00 -10.10
C SER A 48 22.97 11.11 -11.09
N GLY A 49 22.63 12.32 -10.62
CA GLY A 49 22.09 13.39 -11.47
C GLY A 49 20.70 13.08 -12.04
N GLY A 50 20.07 11.97 -11.62
CA GLY A 50 18.73 11.59 -12.04
C GLY A 50 17.65 12.48 -11.42
N HIS A 51 16.50 12.57 -12.09
CA HIS A 51 15.36 13.32 -11.57
C HIS A 51 14.81 12.65 -10.30
N PHE A 52 14.52 13.46 -9.28
CA PHE A 52 14.01 12.98 -7.99
C PHE A 52 12.77 12.09 -8.15
N GLU A 53 11.87 12.41 -9.09
CA GLU A 53 10.65 11.64 -9.33
C GLU A 53 10.93 10.23 -9.90
N GLU A 54 11.91 10.10 -10.79
CA GLU A 54 12.34 8.80 -11.34
C GLU A 54 12.99 7.94 -10.25
N CYS A 55 13.82 8.57 -9.40
CA CYS A 55 14.36 7.93 -8.20
C CYS A 55 13.23 7.52 -7.23
N LEU A 56 12.22 8.38 -7.10
CA LEU A 56 10.88 8.19 -6.52
C LEU A 56 10.25 6.84 -6.86
N VAL A 57 10.03 6.67 -8.16
CA VAL A 57 9.39 5.49 -8.72
C VAL A 57 10.28 4.25 -8.55
N SER A 58 11.59 4.36 -8.85
CA SER A 58 12.56 3.25 -8.73
C SER A 58 12.69 2.72 -7.29
N VAL A 59 12.87 3.65 -6.33
CA VAL A 59 12.20 3.67 -5.02
C VAL A 59 11.29 2.50 -4.66
N PHE A 60 10.00 2.85 -4.80
CA PHE A 60 8.88 1.99 -4.51
C PHE A 60 8.87 0.73 -5.36
N ASP A 61 9.37 0.76 -6.59
CA ASP A 61 9.41 -0.44 -7.41
C ASP A 61 10.27 -1.54 -6.85
N THR A 62 11.44 -1.17 -6.37
CA THR A 62 12.37 -2.11 -5.73
C THR A 62 11.72 -2.69 -4.48
N TRP A 63 11.08 -1.85 -3.66
CA TRP A 63 10.44 -2.30 -2.43
C TRP A 63 9.20 -3.15 -2.67
N MET A 64 8.36 -2.76 -3.64
CA MET A 64 7.17 -3.53 -4.00
C MET A 64 7.56 -4.85 -4.64
N ALA A 65 8.67 -4.94 -5.38
CA ALA A 65 9.19 -6.20 -5.90
C ALA A 65 9.44 -7.22 -4.78
N THR A 66 10.01 -6.80 -3.64
CA THR A 66 10.45 -7.68 -2.56
C THR A 66 9.44 -7.88 -1.43
N ARG A 67 8.46 -6.97 -1.26
CA ARG A 67 7.44 -7.05 -0.20
C ARG A 67 6.24 -7.92 -0.60
N THR A 68 5.56 -8.47 0.41
CA THR A 68 4.33 -9.27 0.26
C THR A 68 3.30 -8.92 1.34
N GLY A 69 2.06 -9.38 1.18
CA GLY A 69 1.03 -9.28 2.21
C GLY A 69 0.75 -7.84 2.64
N ARG A 70 0.71 -7.59 3.96
CA ARG A 70 0.45 -6.26 4.54
C ARG A 70 1.46 -5.22 4.07
N ASP A 71 2.74 -5.55 4.09
CA ASP A 71 3.81 -4.58 3.78
C ASP A 71 3.78 -4.13 2.33
N LEU A 72 3.37 -5.01 1.41
CA LEU A 72 3.13 -4.66 0.01
C LEU A 72 2.00 -3.62 -0.10
N LEU A 73 0.91 -3.80 0.64
CA LEU A 73 -0.22 -2.87 0.63
C LEU A 73 0.15 -1.51 1.21
N LEU A 74 0.89 -1.49 2.33
CA LEU A 74 1.35 -0.24 2.94
C LEU A 74 2.35 0.49 2.04
N CYS A 75 3.24 -0.25 1.39
CA CYS A 75 4.16 0.32 0.40
C CYS A 75 3.43 0.96 -0.78
N PHE A 76 2.39 0.30 -1.29
CA PHE A 76 1.57 0.86 -2.37
C PHE A 76 0.87 2.15 -1.93
N VAL A 77 0.23 2.15 -0.74
CA VAL A 77 -0.45 3.34 -0.21
C VAL A 77 0.54 4.48 0.04
N ALA A 78 1.75 4.19 0.52
CA ALA A 78 2.80 5.20 0.67
C ALA A 78 3.18 5.84 -0.68
N GLY A 79 3.24 5.06 -1.76
CA GLY A 79 3.40 5.60 -3.12
C GLY A 79 2.26 6.54 -3.51
N LEU A 80 1.00 6.19 -3.18
CA LEU A 80 -0.16 7.03 -3.45
C LEU A 80 -0.12 8.37 -2.71
N GLU A 81 0.48 8.44 -1.50
CA GLU A 81 0.65 9.72 -0.77
C GLU A 81 1.49 10.73 -1.57
N HIS A 82 2.39 10.24 -2.43
CA HIS A 82 3.21 11.05 -3.33
C HIS A 82 2.60 11.21 -4.73
N GLY A 83 1.34 10.80 -4.93
CA GLY A 83 0.67 10.89 -6.23
C GLY A 83 1.12 9.84 -7.25
N LEU A 84 1.95 8.88 -6.83
CA LEU A 84 2.47 7.82 -7.70
C LEU A 84 1.48 6.67 -7.76
N VAL A 85 0.97 6.36 -8.95
CA VAL A 85 0.14 5.17 -9.16
C VAL A 85 0.97 4.09 -9.85
N LEU A 86 1.43 3.12 -9.07
CA LEU A 86 2.34 2.07 -9.53
C LEU A 86 1.55 0.91 -10.13
N GLU A 87 0.95 1.14 -11.31
CA GLU A 87 -0.04 0.24 -11.92
C GLU A 87 0.43 -1.20 -12.07
N ARG A 88 1.72 -1.42 -12.39
CA ARG A 88 2.30 -2.76 -12.55
C ARG A 88 2.22 -3.64 -11.31
N HIS A 89 2.11 -3.05 -10.12
CA HIS A 89 2.02 -3.80 -8.86
C HIS A 89 0.59 -4.02 -8.38
N ILE A 90 -0.42 -3.39 -9.01
CA ILE A 90 -1.84 -3.56 -8.64
C ILE A 90 -2.25 -5.04 -8.61
N PRO A 91 -1.92 -5.88 -9.61
CA PRO A 91 -2.27 -7.31 -9.56
C PRO A 91 -1.72 -8.02 -8.33
N ARG A 92 -0.47 -7.72 -7.94
CA ARG A 92 0.15 -8.31 -6.74
C ARG A 92 -0.48 -7.79 -5.45
N CYS A 93 -0.82 -6.51 -5.38
CA CYS A 93 -1.58 -5.96 -4.27
C CYS A 93 -2.94 -6.66 -4.14
N MET A 94 -3.65 -6.89 -5.25
CA MET A 94 -4.93 -7.59 -5.25
C MET A 94 -4.80 -9.03 -4.72
N THR A 95 -3.75 -9.77 -5.13
CA THR A 95 -3.45 -11.09 -4.55
C THR A 95 -3.19 -10.99 -3.04
N SER A 96 -2.37 -10.04 -2.61
CA SER A 96 -2.06 -9.82 -1.18
C SER A 96 -3.28 -9.38 -0.35
N LEU A 97 -4.29 -8.73 -0.94
CA LEU A 97 -5.56 -8.45 -0.25
C LEU A 97 -6.29 -9.74 0.15
N CYS A 98 -6.23 -10.77 -0.69
CA CYS A 98 -6.89 -12.06 -0.41
C CYS A 98 -6.13 -12.85 0.66
N GLU A 99 -4.80 -12.72 0.69
CA GLU A 99 -3.92 -13.46 1.60
C GLU A 99 -3.77 -12.77 2.96
N THR A 100 -3.94 -11.45 3.04
CA THR A 100 -3.74 -10.72 4.29
C THR A 100 -4.93 -10.87 5.24
N GLY A 101 -4.65 -11.27 6.48
CA GLY A 101 -5.63 -11.24 7.58
C GLY A 101 -6.02 -9.82 8.03
N SER A 102 -5.25 -8.79 7.66
CA SER A 102 -5.46 -7.42 8.15
C SER A 102 -6.62 -6.73 7.44
N ILE A 103 -7.73 -6.52 8.15
CA ILE A 103 -8.88 -5.74 7.67
C ILE A 103 -8.50 -4.26 7.46
N ASP A 104 -7.65 -3.72 8.34
CA ASP A 104 -7.25 -2.31 8.31
C ASP A 104 -6.39 -2.00 7.08
N ALA A 105 -5.42 -2.87 6.75
CA ALA A 105 -4.60 -2.71 5.55
C ALA A 105 -5.42 -2.81 4.26
N ARG A 106 -6.39 -3.75 4.21
CA ARG A 106 -7.34 -3.86 3.09
C ARG A 106 -8.17 -2.59 2.93
N THR A 107 -8.70 -2.07 4.05
CA THR A 107 -9.51 -0.85 4.05
C THR A 107 -8.69 0.34 3.54
N LEU A 108 -7.45 0.48 4.02
CA LEU A 108 -6.57 1.57 3.61
C LEU A 108 -6.24 1.52 2.12
N PHE A 109 -5.94 0.33 1.59
CA PHE A 109 -5.73 0.13 0.15
C PHE A 109 -6.96 0.59 -0.67
N TRP A 110 -8.17 0.16 -0.31
CA TRP A 110 -9.39 0.53 -1.03
C TRP A 110 -9.72 2.01 -0.94
N VAL A 111 -9.40 2.67 0.18
CA VAL A 111 -9.53 4.13 0.30
C VAL A 111 -8.56 4.84 -0.64
N GLY A 112 -7.31 4.38 -0.70
CA GLY A 112 -6.31 4.89 -1.63
C GLY A 112 -6.74 4.76 -3.09
N MET A 113 -7.18 3.57 -3.50
CA MET A 113 -7.66 3.29 -4.86
C MET A 113 -8.88 4.13 -5.24
N ARG A 114 -9.83 4.33 -4.32
CA ARG A 114 -10.98 5.22 -4.55
C ARG A 114 -10.57 6.66 -4.80
N ARG A 115 -9.58 7.18 -4.07
CA ARG A 115 -9.04 8.52 -4.29
C ARG A 115 -8.38 8.65 -5.67
N VAL A 116 -7.67 7.62 -6.13
CA VAL A 116 -7.08 7.57 -7.48
C VAL A 116 -8.16 7.55 -8.56
N ALA A 117 -9.20 6.73 -8.41
CA ALA A 117 -10.30 6.70 -9.37
C ALA A 117 -11.01 8.06 -9.46
N ALA A 118 -11.26 8.71 -8.32
CA ALA A 118 -11.89 10.03 -8.27
C ALA A 118 -11.00 11.13 -8.88
N SER A 119 -9.68 11.07 -8.73
CA SER A 119 -8.77 12.05 -9.35
C SER A 119 -8.65 11.88 -10.85
N ARG A 120 -8.74 10.64 -11.37
CA ARG A 120 -8.78 10.35 -12.81
C ARG A 120 -10.08 10.83 -13.46
N GLY A 121 -11.23 10.60 -12.81
CA GLY A 121 -12.53 11.05 -13.31
C GLY A 121 -12.64 12.59 -13.47
N ARG A 122 -11.93 13.36 -12.63
CA ARG A 122 -11.87 14.83 -12.72
C ARG A 122 -10.96 15.38 -13.82
N ARG A 123 -10.09 14.57 -14.42
CA ARG A 123 -9.20 15.03 -15.51
C ARG A 123 -9.84 14.88 -16.90
N VAL A 124 -10.99 14.20 -16.99
CA VAL A 124 -11.70 13.91 -18.25
C VAL A 124 -12.96 14.78 -18.40
N ALA A 125 -13.25 15.62 -17.41
CA ALA A 125 -14.33 16.61 -17.41
C ALA A 125 -13.75 18.02 -17.53
#